data_AF-A0A9P0GUI8-F1
#
_entry.id   AF-A0A9P0GUI8-F1
#
_cell.length_a   1.000
_cell.length_b   1.000
_cell.length_c   1.000
_cell.angle_alpha   90.00
_cell.angle_beta   90.00
_cell.angle_gamma   90.00
#
_symmetry.space_group_name_H-M   'P 1'
#
loop_
_entity.id
_entity.type
_entity.pdbx_description
1 polymer ?
#
loop_
_entity_poly.entity_id
_entity_poly.type
_entity_poly.pdbx_seq_one_letter_code
_entity_poly.pdbx_strand_id
1 'polypeptide(L)'
;MPPKKKGGGKGGTGNIIDGVDTTQMTREQLEVFCHRIKEENEREREERNYFQIERDKIRTFWEITRNELEEARAKLRNKDRQIEESIEKNEDELKFYKQKVKHLQYEHQNNLTECKAEALVSLKLAQDEHSQQERELLKDKRDLKSLMKEQELSHQEQTKALKLQHSEELSKARTEFEHKAKDLEQKYEKKYIELKIQLNAKHDMEISEVEERKNLHVSELTKHHEKVFSEMKNYYNDITLNNLALISSLKDQMEVLRKQNDRMNKQVADLTAENKKLITPLKQAQEDVKEYKRQLQNYEKDKISLANTKATLAQKLKELEDLRWSHDALELRFETLQRERNELHNRFVKAILEVQQKTGVKNMLLQKRIQTLGQVAEHREIIIGELNATLKEPPARSNSKLEEIVSKKNAVISDLQYELARVCKAHDDLLETFEEKLVQFGIPKQELGFTPLRIIPEGQGGLARGPAGLVTQNR
;
A
#
# COMPACT_ATOMS: atom_id res chain seq x y z
N MET A 1 -84.12 -33.58 -98.89
CA MET A 1 -84.89 -34.04 -100.08
C MET A 1 -86.17 -33.21 -100.14
N PRO A 2 -86.85 -33.09 -101.28
CA PRO A 2 -86.53 -32.41 -102.55
C PRO A 2 -87.65 -31.35 -102.78
N PRO A 3 -88.35 -31.24 -103.93
CA PRO A 3 -87.99 -30.62 -105.21
C PRO A 3 -88.85 -29.38 -105.54
N LYS A 4 -88.56 -28.69 -106.64
CA LYS A 4 -89.61 -28.10 -107.48
C LYS A 4 -89.72 -28.88 -108.78
N LYS A 5 -90.89 -29.50 -108.98
CA LYS A 5 -91.39 -30.07 -110.23
C LYS A 5 -92.22 -29.00 -110.94
N LYS A 6 -92.07 -28.92 -112.26
CA LYS A 6 -93.03 -28.56 -113.34
C LYS A 6 -94.26 -27.71 -112.95
N GLY A 7 -94.59 -26.60 -113.59
CA GLY A 7 -94.66 -26.43 -115.05
C GLY A 7 -96.02 -26.94 -115.57
N GLY A 8 -96.98 -26.02 -115.78
CA GLY A 8 -98.25 -26.31 -116.45
C GLY A 8 -99.27 -25.16 -116.32
N GLY A 9 -99.86 -24.75 -117.45
CA GLY A 9 -101.20 -24.13 -117.46
C GLY A 9 -101.31 -22.71 -118.00
N LYS A 10 -101.48 -22.58 -119.32
CA LYS A 10 -102.07 -21.42 -120.01
C LYS A 10 -103.57 -21.32 -119.70
N GLY A 11 -104.09 -20.11 -119.50
CA GLY A 11 -105.53 -19.83 -119.54
C GLY A 11 -105.89 -18.38 -119.20
N GLY A 12 -106.22 -17.60 -120.24
CA GLY A 12 -107.28 -16.58 -120.23
C GLY A 12 -107.27 -15.44 -119.19
N THR A 13 -106.72 -14.30 -119.61
CA THR A 13 -107.18 -12.91 -119.38
C THR A 13 -108.32 -12.65 -118.39
N GLY A 14 -107.93 -12.15 -117.22
CA GLY A 14 -108.64 -11.20 -116.37
C GLY A 14 -107.57 -10.52 -115.52
N ASN A 15 -107.47 -9.18 -115.55
CA ASN A 15 -106.46 -8.46 -114.75
C ASN A 15 -106.86 -8.54 -113.27
N ILE A 16 -106.37 -9.56 -112.57
CA ILE A 16 -106.50 -9.67 -111.12
C ILE A 16 -105.29 -8.98 -110.51
N ILE A 17 -105.51 -7.85 -109.84
CA ILE A 17 -104.48 -7.15 -109.07
C ILE A 17 -104.89 -7.29 -107.60
N ASP A 18 -104.00 -7.89 -106.79
CA ASP A 18 -104.20 -8.16 -105.36
C ASP A 18 -105.49 -8.92 -104.99
N GLY A 19 -105.76 -10.01 -105.72
CA GLY A 19 -106.89 -10.92 -105.44
C GLY A 19 -108.28 -10.40 -105.83
N VAL A 20 -108.39 -9.22 -106.46
CA VAL A 20 -109.65 -8.62 -106.93
C VAL A 20 -109.71 -8.56 -108.46
N ASP A 21 -110.83 -8.98 -109.06
CA ASP A 21 -111.08 -8.94 -110.51
C ASP A 21 -111.48 -7.51 -110.96
N THR A 22 -110.58 -6.83 -111.68
CA THR A 22 -110.75 -5.41 -112.05
C THR A 22 -111.64 -5.21 -113.29
N THR A 23 -112.20 -6.27 -113.88
CA THR A 23 -112.92 -6.20 -115.16
C THR A 23 -114.36 -5.67 -115.07
N GLN A 24 -114.94 -5.60 -113.87
CA GLN A 24 -116.33 -5.14 -113.63
C GLN A 24 -116.43 -3.82 -112.84
N MET A 25 -115.30 -3.17 -112.56
CA MET A 25 -115.26 -1.93 -111.80
C MET A 25 -115.42 -0.70 -112.71
N THR A 26 -116.26 0.24 -112.30
CA THR A 26 -116.37 1.56 -112.94
C THR A 26 -115.10 2.40 -112.69
N ARG A 27 -114.82 3.41 -113.53
CA ARG A 27 -113.59 4.22 -113.46
C ARG A 27 -113.29 4.75 -112.05
N GLU A 28 -114.30 5.24 -111.33
CA GLU A 28 -114.16 5.73 -109.96
C GLU A 28 -113.79 4.61 -108.97
N GLN A 29 -114.33 3.40 -109.14
CA GLN A 29 -114.00 2.25 -108.29
C GLN A 29 -112.56 1.75 -108.53
N LEU A 30 -112.06 1.83 -109.76
CA LEU A 30 -110.66 1.55 -110.08
C LEU A 30 -109.70 2.59 -109.50
N GLU A 31 -110.10 3.87 -109.47
CA GLU A 31 -109.31 4.94 -108.85
C GLU A 31 -109.21 4.75 -107.32
N VAL A 32 -110.32 4.40 -106.64
CA VAL A 32 -110.32 4.08 -105.21
C VAL A 32 -109.51 2.81 -104.90
N PHE A 33 -109.60 1.77 -105.75
CA PHE A 33 -108.82 0.55 -105.58
C PHE A 33 -107.32 0.79 -105.79
N CYS A 34 -106.94 1.58 -106.81
CA CYS A 34 -105.56 2.03 -107.01
C CYS A 34 -105.04 2.85 -105.83
N HIS A 35 -105.87 3.72 -105.23
CA HIS A 35 -105.49 4.45 -104.03
C HIS A 35 -105.28 3.54 -102.82
N ARG A 36 -106.16 2.55 -102.61
CA ARG A 36 -106.00 1.56 -101.53
C ARG A 36 -104.72 0.74 -101.68
N ILE A 37 -104.44 0.19 -102.88
CA ILE A 37 -103.21 -0.57 -103.11
C ILE A 37 -101.97 0.32 -102.97
N LYS A 38 -102.04 1.60 -103.38
CA LYS A 38 -100.95 2.54 -103.14
C LYS A 38 -100.72 2.76 -101.64
N GLU A 39 -101.77 3.01 -100.87
CA GLU A 39 -101.69 3.17 -99.41
C GLU A 39 -101.15 1.92 -98.71
N GLU A 40 -101.56 0.73 -99.18
CA GLU A 40 -101.09 -0.54 -98.65
C GLU A 40 -99.62 -0.81 -99.01
N ASN A 41 -99.20 -0.46 -100.23
CA ASN A 41 -97.78 -0.50 -100.63
C ASN A 41 -96.94 0.52 -99.85
N GLU A 42 -97.48 1.71 -99.58
CA GLU A 42 -96.83 2.73 -98.76
C GLU A 42 -96.65 2.23 -97.32
N ARG A 43 -97.70 1.62 -96.74
CA ARG A 43 -97.64 1.01 -95.40
C ARG A 43 -96.64 -0.14 -95.33
N GLU A 44 -96.66 -1.06 -96.29
CA GLU A 44 -95.68 -2.14 -96.36
C GLU A 44 -94.23 -1.62 -96.52
N ARG A 45 -94.05 -0.52 -97.25
CA ARG A 45 -92.74 0.16 -97.35
C ARG A 45 -92.31 0.77 -96.03
N GLU A 46 -93.22 1.44 -95.31
CA GLU A 46 -92.97 2.00 -93.99
C GLU A 46 -92.64 0.90 -92.97
N GLU A 47 -93.39 -0.20 -92.97
CA GLU A 47 -93.13 -1.36 -92.10
C GLU A 47 -91.79 -2.02 -92.42
N ARG A 48 -91.47 -2.23 -93.70
CA ARG A 48 -90.16 -2.75 -94.12
C ARG A 48 -89.04 -1.84 -93.66
N ASN A 49 -89.20 -0.52 -93.82
CA ASN A 49 -88.21 0.47 -93.38
C ASN A 49 -88.04 0.42 -91.85
N TYR A 50 -89.15 0.39 -91.10
CA TYR A 50 -89.13 0.25 -89.65
C TYR A 50 -88.39 -1.02 -89.19
N PHE A 51 -88.74 -2.19 -89.75
CA PHE A 51 -88.05 -3.45 -89.42
C PHE A 51 -86.59 -3.46 -89.85
N GLN A 52 -86.24 -2.77 -90.94
CA GLN A 52 -84.86 -2.61 -91.37
C GLN A 52 -84.06 -1.77 -90.36
N ILE A 53 -84.61 -0.65 -89.90
CA ILE A 53 -84.01 0.19 -88.86
C ILE A 53 -83.87 -0.58 -87.55
N GLU A 54 -84.91 -1.30 -87.11
CA GLU A 54 -84.85 -2.10 -85.88
C GLU A 54 -83.83 -3.23 -85.96
N ARG A 55 -83.75 -3.93 -87.09
CA ARG A 55 -82.72 -4.95 -87.32
C ARG A 55 -81.32 -4.34 -87.26
N ASP A 56 -81.11 -3.19 -87.89
CA ASP A 56 -79.81 -2.52 -87.90
C ASP A 56 -79.45 -1.99 -86.51
N LYS A 57 -80.42 -1.46 -85.73
CA LYS A 57 -80.25 -1.13 -84.31
C LYS A 57 -79.85 -2.34 -83.47
N ILE A 58 -80.58 -3.45 -83.58
CA ILE A 58 -80.26 -4.70 -82.86
C ILE A 58 -78.86 -5.19 -83.22
N ARG A 59 -78.47 -5.10 -84.50
CA ARG A 59 -77.12 -5.44 -84.95
C ARG A 59 -76.07 -4.53 -84.32
N THR A 60 -76.27 -3.22 -84.29
CA THR A 60 -75.33 -2.29 -83.63
C THR A 60 -75.22 -2.57 -82.13
N PHE A 61 -76.33 -2.81 -81.42
CA PHE A 61 -76.28 -3.18 -80.01
C PHE A 61 -75.56 -4.50 -79.79
N TRP A 62 -75.79 -5.50 -80.65
CA TRP A 62 -75.06 -6.77 -80.58
C TRP A 62 -73.57 -6.58 -80.83
N GLU A 63 -73.16 -5.78 -81.82
CA GLU A 63 -71.75 -5.48 -82.10
C GLU A 63 -71.09 -4.72 -80.93
N ILE A 64 -71.77 -3.72 -80.35
CA ILE A 64 -71.29 -2.96 -79.17
C ILE A 64 -71.14 -3.89 -77.97
N THR A 65 -72.20 -4.60 -77.57
CA THR A 65 -72.16 -5.49 -76.40
C THR A 65 -71.17 -6.64 -76.55
N ARG A 66 -70.98 -7.13 -77.79
CA ARG A 66 -69.93 -8.10 -78.10
C ARG A 66 -68.54 -7.49 -77.91
N ASN A 67 -68.29 -6.29 -78.44
CA ASN A 67 -67.01 -5.60 -78.27
C ASN A 67 -66.73 -5.29 -76.79
N GLU A 68 -67.72 -4.80 -76.05
CA GLU A 68 -67.62 -4.56 -74.60
C GLU A 68 -67.29 -5.84 -73.83
N LEU A 69 -67.90 -6.97 -74.19
CA LEU A 69 -67.60 -8.28 -73.60
C LEU A 69 -66.16 -8.73 -73.92
N GLU A 70 -65.72 -8.55 -75.17
CA GLU A 70 -64.35 -8.87 -75.59
C GLU A 70 -63.32 -7.99 -74.86
N GLU A 71 -63.61 -6.69 -74.68
CA GLU A 71 -62.80 -5.76 -73.89
C GLU A 71 -62.77 -6.13 -72.41
N ALA A 72 -63.91 -6.46 -71.80
CA ALA A 72 -63.98 -6.88 -70.40
C ALA A 72 -63.18 -8.17 -70.17
N ARG A 73 -63.27 -9.14 -71.08
CA ARG A 73 -62.46 -10.37 -71.07
C ARG A 73 -60.97 -10.08 -71.26
N ALA A 74 -60.60 -9.10 -72.09
CA ALA A 74 -59.21 -8.68 -72.24
C ALA A 74 -58.68 -8.01 -70.97
N LYS A 75 -59.47 -7.13 -70.34
CA LYS A 75 -59.14 -6.48 -69.06
C LYS A 75 -58.96 -7.51 -67.94
N LEU A 76 -59.84 -8.51 -67.87
CA LEU A 76 -59.74 -9.58 -66.87
C LEU A 76 -58.45 -10.39 -67.04
N ARG A 77 -58.14 -10.82 -68.27
CA ARG A 77 -56.86 -11.50 -68.56
C ARG A 77 -55.63 -10.66 -68.22
N ASN A 78 -55.67 -9.35 -68.48
CA ASN A 78 -54.58 -8.45 -68.10
C ASN A 78 -54.44 -8.32 -66.58
N LYS A 79 -55.56 -8.34 -65.85
CA LYS A 79 -55.55 -8.31 -64.38
C LYS A 79 -55.03 -9.60 -63.78
N ASP A 80 -55.43 -10.75 -64.32
CA ASP A 80 -54.89 -12.05 -63.91
C ASP A 80 -53.37 -12.11 -64.13
N ARG A 81 -52.89 -11.63 -65.28
CA ARG A 81 -51.45 -11.52 -65.55
C ARG A 81 -50.74 -10.58 -64.57
N GLN A 82 -51.34 -9.43 -64.24
CA GLN A 82 -50.77 -8.51 -63.23
C GLN A 82 -50.70 -9.16 -61.84
N ILE A 83 -51.69 -9.97 -61.49
CA ILE A 83 -51.69 -10.72 -60.23
C ILE A 83 -50.55 -11.75 -60.24
N GLU A 84 -50.42 -12.55 -61.30
CA GLU A 84 -49.32 -13.51 -61.48
C GLU A 84 -47.94 -12.83 -61.36
N GLU A 85 -47.71 -11.74 -62.09
CA GLU A 85 -46.44 -10.99 -62.02
C GLU A 85 -46.17 -10.42 -60.62
N SER A 86 -47.20 -10.02 -59.88
CA SER A 86 -47.05 -9.53 -58.50
C SER A 86 -46.73 -10.66 -57.51
N ILE A 87 -47.27 -11.85 -57.73
CA ILE A 87 -46.98 -13.05 -56.94
C ILE A 87 -45.55 -13.49 -57.18
N GLU A 88 -45.11 -13.57 -58.45
CA GLU A 88 -43.73 -13.91 -58.80
C GLU A 88 -42.72 -12.94 -58.17
N LYS A 89 -42.97 -11.63 -58.26
CA LYS A 89 -42.12 -10.60 -57.62
C LYS A 89 -42.05 -10.79 -56.10
N ASN A 90 -43.19 -11.03 -55.45
CA ASN A 90 -43.22 -11.27 -54.01
C ASN A 90 -42.46 -12.56 -53.63
N GLU A 91 -42.59 -13.63 -54.42
CA GLU A 91 -41.86 -14.87 -54.18
C GLU A 91 -40.34 -14.68 -54.29
N ASP A 92 -39.89 -13.90 -55.28
CA ASP A 92 -38.47 -13.58 -55.45
C ASP A 92 -37.94 -12.67 -54.33
N GLU A 93 -38.72 -11.66 -53.91
CA GLU A 93 -38.40 -10.85 -52.73
C GLU A 93 -38.30 -11.70 -51.48
N LEU A 94 -39.25 -12.63 -51.26
CA LEU A 94 -39.24 -13.53 -50.12
C LEU A 94 -38.00 -14.45 -50.13
N LYS A 95 -37.61 -14.97 -51.30
CA LYS A 95 -36.37 -15.76 -51.46
C LYS A 95 -35.13 -14.92 -51.12
N PHE A 96 -35.06 -13.69 -51.62
CA PHE A 96 -33.97 -12.76 -51.33
C PHE A 96 -33.87 -12.45 -49.84
N TYR A 97 -34.99 -12.08 -49.19
CA TYR A 97 -35.00 -11.81 -47.76
C TYR A 97 -34.65 -13.04 -46.93
N LYS A 98 -35.11 -14.23 -47.32
CA LYS A 98 -34.74 -15.49 -46.66
C LYS A 98 -33.24 -15.77 -46.76
N GLN A 99 -32.62 -15.51 -47.91
CA GLN A 99 -31.17 -15.64 -48.06
C GLN A 99 -30.42 -14.60 -47.24
N LYS A 100 -30.89 -13.34 -47.22
CA LYS A 100 -30.31 -12.28 -46.41
C LYS A 100 -30.32 -12.60 -44.92
N VAL A 101 -31.44 -13.12 -44.40
CA VAL A 101 -31.56 -13.57 -43.00
C VAL A 101 -30.59 -14.71 -42.71
N LYS A 102 -30.49 -15.71 -43.60
CA LYS A 102 -29.52 -16.82 -43.43
C LYS A 102 -28.08 -16.33 -43.39
N HIS A 103 -27.72 -15.39 -44.27
CA HIS A 103 -26.38 -14.82 -44.30
C HIS A 103 -26.08 -14.04 -43.01
N LEU A 104 -27.00 -13.17 -42.57
CA LEU A 104 -26.86 -12.43 -41.31
C LEU A 104 -26.73 -13.36 -40.10
N GLN A 105 -27.51 -14.45 -40.05
CA GLN A 105 -27.39 -15.44 -38.97
C GLN A 105 -26.02 -16.14 -38.98
N TYR A 106 -25.53 -16.52 -40.15
CA TYR A 106 -24.20 -17.13 -40.29
C TYR A 106 -23.09 -16.15 -39.89
N GLU A 107 -23.17 -14.90 -40.33
CA GLU A 107 -22.21 -13.84 -40.00
C GLU A 107 -22.21 -13.57 -38.49
N HIS A 108 -23.39 -13.41 -37.87
CA HIS A 108 -23.49 -13.26 -36.42
C HIS A 108 -22.92 -14.45 -35.66
N GLN A 109 -23.18 -15.67 -36.12
CA GLN A 109 -22.62 -16.86 -35.49
C GLN A 109 -21.09 -16.91 -35.62
N ASN A 110 -20.56 -16.55 -36.80
CA ASN A 110 -19.12 -16.51 -37.06
C ASN A 110 -18.43 -15.44 -36.19
N ASN A 111 -18.97 -14.22 -36.17
CA ASN A 111 -18.46 -13.12 -35.34
C ASN A 111 -18.50 -13.49 -33.85
N LEU A 112 -19.56 -14.17 -33.40
CA LEU A 112 -19.66 -14.65 -32.02
C LEU A 112 -18.59 -15.71 -31.71
N THR A 113 -18.32 -16.64 -32.63
CA THR A 113 -17.26 -17.63 -32.44
C THR A 113 -15.87 -17.01 -32.44
N GLU A 114 -15.63 -16.01 -33.30
CA GLU A 114 -14.37 -15.27 -33.38
C GLU A 114 -14.14 -14.46 -32.10
N CYS A 115 -15.10 -13.66 -31.66
CA CYS A 115 -15.02 -12.94 -30.38
C CYS A 115 -14.77 -13.88 -29.19
N LYS A 116 -15.38 -15.06 -29.17
CA LYS A 116 -15.12 -16.06 -28.11
C LYS A 116 -13.69 -16.61 -28.18
N ALA A 117 -13.18 -16.87 -29.37
CA ALA A 117 -11.81 -17.34 -29.56
C ALA A 117 -10.80 -16.26 -29.15
N GLU A 118 -10.99 -15.01 -29.57
CA GLU A 118 -10.16 -13.86 -29.19
C GLU A 118 -10.16 -13.62 -27.67
N ALA A 119 -11.33 -13.71 -27.03
CA ALA A 119 -11.45 -13.58 -25.58
C ALA A 119 -10.68 -14.69 -24.84
N LEU A 120 -10.75 -15.94 -25.32
CA LEU A 120 -10.01 -17.06 -24.73
C LEU A 120 -8.49 -16.91 -24.91
N VAL A 121 -8.04 -16.46 -26.08
CA VAL A 121 -6.61 -16.19 -26.33
C VAL A 121 -6.12 -15.05 -25.42
N SER A 122 -6.88 -13.96 -25.32
CA SER A 122 -6.55 -12.82 -24.46
C SER A 122 -6.47 -13.23 -22.99
N LEU A 123 -7.42 -14.05 -22.52
CA LEU A 123 -7.42 -14.56 -21.15
C LEU A 123 -6.19 -15.45 -20.88
N LYS A 124 -5.83 -16.30 -21.84
CA LYS A 124 -4.65 -17.18 -21.72
C LYS A 124 -3.35 -16.38 -21.70
N LEU A 125 -3.21 -15.38 -22.57
CA LEU A 125 -2.04 -14.49 -22.57
C LEU A 125 -1.90 -13.75 -21.24
N ALA A 126 -2.99 -13.21 -20.69
CA ALA A 126 -2.97 -12.56 -19.38
C ALA A 126 -2.58 -13.55 -18.26
N GLN A 127 -3.09 -14.79 -18.30
CA GLN A 127 -2.72 -15.83 -17.34
C GLN A 127 -1.23 -16.22 -17.44
N ASP A 128 -0.70 -16.37 -18.65
CA ASP A 128 0.70 -16.70 -18.90
C ASP A 128 1.63 -15.56 -18.44
N GLU A 129 1.24 -14.30 -18.69
CA GLU A 129 1.97 -13.11 -18.22
C GLU A 129 2.00 -13.03 -16.69
N HIS A 130 0.85 -13.21 -16.04
CA HIS A 130 0.79 -13.28 -14.57
C HIS A 130 1.66 -14.42 -14.01
N SER A 131 1.64 -15.59 -14.64
CA SER A 131 2.47 -16.73 -14.25
C SER A 131 3.96 -16.47 -14.45
N GLN A 132 4.33 -15.65 -15.43
CA GLN A 132 5.71 -15.20 -15.64
C GLN A 132 6.12 -14.20 -14.56
N GLN A 133 5.31 -13.18 -14.30
CA GLN A 133 5.56 -12.18 -13.25
C GLN A 133 5.70 -12.84 -11.87
N GLU A 134 4.86 -13.83 -11.56
CA GLU A 134 4.98 -14.58 -10.30
C GLU A 134 6.32 -15.33 -10.20
N ARG A 135 6.77 -15.96 -11.29
CA ARG A 135 8.07 -16.66 -11.31
C ARG A 135 9.24 -15.70 -11.14
N GLU A 136 9.18 -14.52 -11.75
CA GLU A 136 10.18 -13.47 -11.60
C GLU A 136 10.23 -12.95 -10.15
N LEU A 137 9.08 -12.63 -9.55
CA LEU A 137 9.00 -12.23 -8.14
C LEU A 137 9.53 -13.31 -7.18
N LEU A 138 9.26 -14.59 -7.46
CA LEU A 138 9.81 -15.69 -6.67
C LEU A 138 11.32 -15.83 -6.81
N LYS A 139 11.88 -15.51 -8.00
CA LYS A 139 13.32 -15.47 -8.22
C LYS A 139 13.95 -14.31 -7.47
N ASP A 140 13.42 -13.10 -7.63
CA ASP A 140 13.90 -11.89 -6.94
C ASP A 140 13.87 -12.08 -5.41
N LYS A 141 12.81 -12.70 -4.89
CA LYS A 141 12.71 -13.04 -3.46
C LYS A 141 13.83 -13.99 -3.00
N ARG A 142 14.24 -14.96 -3.82
CA ARG A 142 15.35 -15.87 -3.49
C ARG A 142 16.68 -15.15 -3.56
N ASP A 143 16.88 -14.32 -4.58
CA ASP A 143 18.10 -13.56 -4.79
C ASP A 143 18.31 -12.53 -3.66
N LEU A 144 17.27 -11.79 -3.28
CA LEU A 144 17.30 -10.87 -2.12
C LEU A 144 17.59 -11.59 -0.81
N LYS A 145 17.03 -12.79 -0.59
CA LYS A 145 17.34 -13.59 0.60
C LYS A 145 18.81 -14.05 0.62
N SER A 146 19.36 -14.41 -0.53
CA SER A 146 20.77 -14.78 -0.65
C SER A 146 21.67 -13.58 -0.34
N LEU A 147 21.37 -12.43 -0.94
CA LEU A 147 22.11 -11.19 -0.72
C LEU A 147 22.07 -10.75 0.75
N MET A 148 20.91 -10.81 1.40
CA MET A 148 20.76 -10.49 2.81
C MET A 148 21.64 -11.41 3.68
N LYS A 149 21.64 -12.71 3.39
CA LYS A 149 22.46 -13.69 4.13
C LYS A 149 23.96 -13.46 3.91
N GLU A 150 24.36 -13.08 2.71
CA GLU A 150 25.76 -12.73 2.39
C GLU A 150 26.20 -11.46 3.14
N GLN A 151 25.35 -10.43 3.19
CA GLN A 151 25.60 -9.22 3.97
C GLN A 151 25.69 -9.53 5.48
N GLU A 152 24.78 -10.35 6.02
CA GLU A 152 24.83 -10.78 7.42
C GLU A 152 26.15 -11.51 7.74
N LEU A 153 26.60 -12.40 6.85
CA LEU A 153 27.86 -13.12 7.02
C LEU A 153 29.06 -12.14 6.98
N SER A 154 29.07 -11.22 6.02
CA SER A 154 30.11 -10.18 5.91
C SER A 154 30.19 -9.30 7.16
N HIS A 155 29.04 -8.87 7.71
CA HIS A 155 29.00 -8.10 8.95
C HIS A 155 29.47 -8.91 10.17
N GLN A 156 29.14 -10.19 10.24
CA GLN A 156 29.65 -11.08 11.28
C GLN A 156 31.18 -11.23 11.19
N GLU A 157 31.73 -11.34 9.99
CA GLU A 157 33.19 -11.40 9.76
C GLU A 157 33.88 -10.10 10.17
N GLN A 158 33.33 -8.94 9.76
CA GLN A 158 33.83 -7.63 10.19
C GLN A 158 33.82 -7.49 11.71
N THR A 159 32.74 -7.92 12.37
CA THR A 159 32.64 -7.88 13.84
C THR A 159 33.68 -8.80 14.49
N LYS A 160 33.91 -10.00 13.95
CA LYS A 160 34.95 -10.92 14.44
C LYS A 160 36.34 -10.31 14.27
N ALA A 161 36.63 -9.69 13.12
CA ALA A 161 37.90 -9.03 12.85
C ALA A 161 38.15 -7.88 13.83
N LEU A 162 37.16 -7.01 14.06
CA LEU A 162 37.25 -5.92 15.05
C LEU A 162 37.49 -6.43 16.46
N LYS A 163 36.79 -7.51 16.88
CA LYS A 163 37.00 -8.13 18.18
C LYS A 163 38.41 -8.69 18.34
N LEU A 164 38.94 -9.31 17.29
CA LEU A 164 40.30 -9.85 17.28
C LEU A 164 41.33 -8.72 17.40
N GLN A 165 41.20 -7.66 16.59
CA GLN A 165 42.06 -6.48 16.66
C GLN A 165 42.04 -5.85 18.05
N HIS A 166 40.84 -5.67 18.64
CA HIS A 166 40.72 -5.12 19.99
C HIS A 166 41.38 -6.02 21.04
N SER A 167 41.26 -7.35 20.91
CA SER A 167 41.93 -8.30 21.79
C SER A 167 43.45 -8.21 21.68
N GLU A 168 43.99 -8.01 20.47
CA GLU A 168 45.42 -7.82 20.23
C GLU A 168 45.93 -6.50 20.84
N GLU A 169 45.22 -5.40 20.63
CA GLU A 169 45.54 -4.09 21.21
C GLU A 169 45.51 -4.15 22.75
N LEU A 170 44.51 -4.82 23.32
CA LEU A 170 44.36 -4.96 24.76
C LEU A 170 45.46 -5.87 25.35
N SER A 171 45.90 -6.90 24.61
CA SER A 171 47.06 -7.71 24.96
C SER A 171 48.35 -6.89 24.95
N LYS A 172 48.59 -6.10 23.89
CA LYS A 172 49.74 -5.19 23.80
C LYS A 172 49.75 -4.20 24.97
N ALA A 173 48.64 -3.54 25.25
CA ALA A 173 48.52 -2.62 26.38
C ALA A 173 48.83 -3.30 27.72
N ARG A 174 48.31 -4.52 27.95
CA ARG A 174 48.63 -5.31 29.15
C ARG A 174 50.13 -5.60 29.26
N THR A 175 50.77 -6.05 28.18
CA THR A 175 52.22 -6.32 28.19
C THR A 175 53.04 -5.06 28.46
N GLU A 176 52.66 -3.91 27.90
CA GLU A 176 53.32 -2.63 28.18
C GLU A 176 53.17 -2.22 29.65
N PHE A 177 51.98 -2.37 30.24
CA PHE A 177 51.77 -2.07 31.65
C PHE A 177 52.55 -3.03 32.56
N GLU A 178 52.61 -4.31 32.22
CA GLU A 178 53.40 -5.28 32.97
C GLU A 178 54.90 -4.95 32.93
N HIS A 179 55.42 -4.55 31.76
CA HIS A 179 56.81 -4.08 31.64
C HIS A 179 57.04 -2.81 32.46
N LYS A 180 56.17 -1.80 32.36
CA LYS A 180 56.29 -0.58 33.15
C LYS A 180 56.23 -0.85 34.66
N ALA A 181 55.39 -1.78 35.10
CA ALA A 181 55.31 -2.19 36.50
C ALA A 181 56.61 -2.85 36.98
N LYS A 182 57.14 -3.81 36.20
CA LYS A 182 58.42 -4.47 36.50
C LYS A 182 59.59 -3.49 36.55
N ASP A 183 59.67 -2.55 35.60
CA ASP A 183 60.72 -1.53 35.59
C ASP A 183 60.63 -0.62 36.81
N LEU A 184 59.41 -0.27 37.23
CA LEU A 184 59.16 0.56 38.41
C LEU A 184 59.55 -0.18 39.70
N GLU A 185 59.14 -1.44 39.84
CA GLU A 185 59.53 -2.31 40.96
C GLU A 185 61.05 -2.44 41.05
N GLN A 186 61.72 -2.77 39.95
CA GLN A 186 63.19 -2.86 39.92
C GLN A 186 63.87 -1.55 40.31
N LYS A 187 63.32 -0.41 39.86
CA LYS A 187 63.86 0.91 40.21
C LYS A 187 63.74 1.20 41.71
N TYR A 188 62.61 0.86 42.33
CA TYR A 188 62.42 1.08 43.76
C TYR A 188 63.18 0.07 44.62
N GLU A 189 63.30 -1.19 44.18
CA GLU A 189 64.11 -2.20 44.86
C GLU A 189 65.59 -1.78 44.90
N LYS A 190 66.13 -1.29 43.77
CA LYS A 190 67.49 -0.72 43.72
C LYS A 190 67.67 0.43 44.71
N LYS A 191 66.73 1.40 44.71
CA LYS A 191 66.77 2.53 45.66
C LYS A 191 66.70 2.06 47.12
N TYR A 192 65.89 1.04 47.40
CA TYR A 192 65.76 0.48 48.75
C TYR A 192 67.07 -0.18 49.20
N ILE A 193 67.69 -0.99 48.34
CA ILE A 193 68.98 -1.63 48.62
C ILE A 193 70.07 -0.57 48.83
N GLU A 194 70.16 0.44 47.96
CA GLU A 194 71.11 1.54 48.10
C GLU A 194 70.93 2.28 49.43
N LEU A 195 69.70 2.62 49.79
CA LEU A 195 69.40 3.28 51.06
C LEU A 195 69.78 2.41 52.27
N LYS A 196 69.51 1.11 52.19
CA LYS A 196 69.88 0.14 53.22
C LYS A 196 71.41 0.07 53.40
N ILE A 197 72.16 0.03 52.30
CA ILE A 197 73.63 0.04 52.34
C ILE A 197 74.14 1.35 52.97
N GLN A 198 73.59 2.50 52.58
CA GLN A 198 73.96 3.80 53.14
C GLN A 198 73.68 3.89 54.66
N LEU A 199 72.51 3.42 55.10
CA LEU A 199 72.14 3.40 56.51
C LEU A 199 73.03 2.48 57.33
N ASN A 200 73.34 1.29 56.81
CA ASN A 200 74.25 0.36 57.47
C ASN A 200 75.67 0.95 57.58
N ALA A 201 76.19 1.53 56.50
CA ALA A 201 77.50 2.18 56.52
C ALA A 201 77.55 3.34 57.52
N LYS A 202 76.48 4.13 57.63
CA LYS A 202 76.36 5.18 58.64
C LYS A 202 76.34 4.60 60.05
N HIS A 203 75.60 3.52 60.27
CA HIS A 203 75.54 2.84 61.56
C HIS A 203 76.91 2.27 61.97
N ASP A 204 77.61 1.60 61.05
CA ASP A 204 78.95 1.05 61.29
C ASP A 204 79.98 2.15 61.59
N MET A 205 79.87 3.30 60.90
CA MET A 205 80.68 4.48 61.18
C MET A 205 80.38 5.06 62.57
N GLU A 206 79.11 5.22 62.95
CA GLU A 206 78.70 5.68 64.29
C GLU A 206 79.19 4.72 65.40
N ILE A 207 79.13 3.41 65.16
CA ILE A 207 79.66 2.40 66.08
C ILE A 207 81.18 2.57 66.23
N SER A 208 81.90 2.66 65.11
CA SER A 208 83.36 2.80 65.10
C SER A 208 83.81 4.05 65.84
N GLU A 209 83.10 5.18 65.66
CA GLU A 209 83.37 6.43 66.36
C GLU A 209 83.14 6.30 67.88
N VAL A 210 82.05 5.63 68.29
CA VAL A 210 81.79 5.34 69.72
C VAL A 210 82.86 4.42 70.30
N GLU A 211 83.28 3.39 69.57
CA GLU A 211 84.35 2.49 69.96
C GLU A 211 85.68 3.21 70.12
N GLU A 212 86.04 4.08 69.17
CA GLU A 212 87.25 4.89 69.24
C GLU A 212 87.21 5.83 70.45
N ARG A 213 86.09 6.54 70.67
CA ARG A 213 85.90 7.38 71.87
C ARG A 213 86.03 6.58 73.17
N LYS A 214 85.44 5.38 73.23
CA LYS A 214 85.55 4.50 74.41
C LYS A 214 86.96 3.99 74.60
N ASN A 215 87.65 3.59 73.53
CA ASN A 215 89.03 3.11 73.57
C ASN A 215 90.00 4.21 74.01
N LEU A 216 89.80 5.45 73.54
CA LEU A 216 90.51 6.62 74.03
C LEU A 216 90.29 6.80 75.53
N HIS A 217 89.04 6.77 75.99
CA HIS A 217 88.74 6.88 77.42
C HIS A 217 89.35 5.75 78.26
N VAL A 218 89.33 4.51 77.77
CA VAL A 218 90.01 3.37 78.42
C VAL A 218 91.52 3.60 78.48
N SER A 219 92.14 4.12 77.42
CA SER A 219 93.57 4.44 77.39
C SER A 219 93.94 5.55 78.38
N GLU A 220 93.13 6.62 78.44
CA GLU A 220 93.28 7.69 79.40
C GLU A 220 93.12 7.20 80.84
N LEU A 221 92.10 6.39 81.11
CA LEU A 221 91.86 5.80 82.42
C LEU A 221 93.00 4.85 82.82
N THR A 222 93.53 4.06 81.86
CA THR A 222 94.69 3.19 82.09
C THR A 222 95.93 4.01 82.43
N LYS A 223 96.21 5.09 81.69
CA LYS A 223 97.32 6.00 82.01
C LYS A 223 97.13 6.68 83.36
N HIS A 224 95.90 7.08 83.70
CA HIS A 224 95.58 7.68 84.99
C HIS A 224 95.79 6.67 86.11
N HIS A 225 95.28 5.44 85.96
CA HIS A 225 95.51 4.34 86.89
C HIS A 225 97.00 4.04 87.03
N GLU A 226 97.78 4.01 85.95
CA GLU A 226 99.21 3.75 86.01
C GLU A 226 99.98 4.87 86.72
N LYS A 227 99.55 6.13 86.52
CA LYS A 227 100.05 7.28 87.28
C LYS A 227 99.72 7.14 88.77
N VAL A 228 98.45 6.89 89.12
CA VAL A 228 98.01 6.69 90.51
C VAL A 228 98.70 5.47 91.12
N PHE A 229 98.92 4.40 90.36
CA PHE A 229 99.62 3.21 90.83
C PHE A 229 101.12 3.49 91.05
N SER A 230 101.74 4.32 90.21
CA SER A 230 103.11 4.80 90.42
C SER A 230 103.20 5.71 91.65
N GLU A 231 102.25 6.64 91.82
CA GLU A 231 102.12 7.47 93.01
C GLU A 231 101.86 6.63 94.26
N MET A 232 101.02 5.61 94.18
CA MET A 232 100.73 4.65 95.25
C MET A 232 101.93 3.76 95.55
N LYS A 233 102.71 3.37 94.53
CA LYS A 233 103.98 2.64 94.70
C LYS A 233 105.03 3.52 95.35
N ASN A 234 105.09 4.81 95.03
CA ASN A 234 105.95 5.79 95.70
C ASN A 234 105.47 6.01 97.15
N TYR A 235 104.18 6.16 97.37
CA TYR A 235 103.56 6.25 98.70
C TYR A 235 103.79 4.99 99.53
N TYR A 236 103.73 3.79 98.94
CA TYR A 236 104.07 2.54 99.61
C TYR A 236 105.57 2.29 99.74
N ASN A 237 106.43 2.91 98.92
CA ASN A 237 107.87 2.97 99.15
C ASN A 237 108.18 3.88 100.35
N ASP A 238 107.53 5.03 100.44
CA ASP A 238 107.61 5.93 101.59
C ASP A 238 107.02 5.29 102.85
N ILE A 239 105.91 4.58 102.70
CA ILE A 239 105.32 3.77 103.77
C ILE A 239 106.13 2.51 104.04
N THR A 240 106.87 1.87 103.14
CA THR A 240 107.73 0.72 103.51
C THR A 240 108.95 1.19 104.28
N LEU A 241 109.48 2.38 103.97
CA LEU A 241 110.42 3.11 104.82
C LEU A 241 109.81 3.42 106.20
N ASN A 242 108.54 3.83 106.25
CA ASN A 242 107.82 4.11 107.51
C ASN A 242 107.30 2.85 108.26
N ASN A 243 107.00 1.77 107.55
CA ASN A 243 106.46 0.51 108.04
C ASN A 243 107.58 -0.43 108.47
N LEU A 244 108.81 -0.27 108.01
CA LEU A 244 109.96 -0.81 108.75
C LEU A 244 109.99 -0.28 110.19
N ALA A 245 109.43 0.91 110.47
CA ALA A 245 109.20 1.42 111.82
C ALA A 245 107.81 1.02 112.42
N LEU A 246 106.76 0.85 111.61
CA LEU A 246 105.39 0.50 112.06
C LEU A 246 105.08 -1.02 112.12
N ILE A 247 105.89 -1.89 111.51
CA ILE A 247 105.81 -3.37 111.60
C ILE A 247 106.13 -3.86 113.02
N SER A 248 106.70 -2.99 113.87
CA SER A 248 106.74 -3.20 115.32
C SER A 248 105.37 -3.03 116.02
N SER A 249 104.37 -2.43 115.37
CA SER A 249 103.15 -1.91 116.02
C SER A 249 101.83 -2.54 115.55
N LEU A 250 101.78 -3.24 114.41
CA LEU A 250 100.52 -3.70 113.81
C LEU A 250 100.48 -5.21 113.56
N LYS A 251 101.11 -5.98 114.46
CA LYS A 251 100.82 -7.41 114.67
C LYS A 251 99.49 -7.67 115.42
N ASP A 252 98.81 -6.62 115.89
CA ASP A 252 97.75 -6.75 116.91
C ASP A 252 96.29 -6.64 116.46
N GLN A 253 95.95 -6.37 115.19
CA GLN A 253 94.55 -6.05 114.85
C GLN A 253 94.02 -6.67 113.56
N MET A 254 94.35 -7.94 113.29
CA MET A 254 93.89 -8.66 112.10
C MET A 254 92.84 -9.75 112.42
N GLU A 255 91.88 -9.47 113.30
CA GLU A 255 90.84 -10.46 113.68
C GLU A 255 89.39 -9.94 113.62
N VAL A 256 89.12 -8.73 113.12
CA VAL A 256 87.77 -8.12 113.20
C VAL A 256 86.88 -8.34 111.97
N LEU A 257 87.42 -8.60 110.78
CA LEU A 257 86.62 -8.61 109.53
C LEU A 257 86.09 -9.99 109.10
N ARG A 258 85.84 -10.90 110.05
CA ARG A 258 85.23 -12.21 109.77
C ARG A 258 83.72 -12.29 110.05
N LYS A 259 83.10 -11.23 110.60
CA LYS A 259 81.70 -11.26 111.12
C LYS A 259 80.62 -10.60 110.24
N GLN A 260 80.91 -10.14 109.03
CA GLN A 260 79.93 -9.41 108.19
C GLN A 260 79.17 -10.29 107.17
N ASN A 261 79.48 -11.59 107.09
CA ASN A 261 78.98 -12.48 106.03
C ASN A 261 77.57 -13.08 106.29
N ASP A 262 77.11 -13.13 107.53
CA ASP A 262 75.88 -13.88 107.88
C ASP A 262 74.57 -13.07 107.80
N ARG A 263 74.61 -11.77 107.43
CA ARG A 263 73.40 -10.92 107.35
C ARG A 263 72.70 -10.94 105.97
N MET A 264 73.36 -11.41 104.91
CA MET A 264 72.83 -11.33 103.53
C MET A 264 71.78 -12.43 103.22
N ASN A 265 71.84 -13.57 103.91
CA ASN A 265 71.05 -14.76 103.55
C ASN A 265 69.55 -14.68 103.91
N LYS A 266 69.08 -13.64 104.62
CA LYS A 266 67.67 -13.51 105.05
C LYS A 266 66.80 -12.64 104.12
N GLN A 267 67.39 -11.74 103.34
CA GLN A 267 66.66 -10.88 102.37
C GLN A 267 66.22 -11.62 101.09
N VAL A 268 66.86 -12.74 100.75
CA VAL A 268 66.56 -13.50 99.51
C VAL A 268 65.25 -14.29 99.62
N ALA A 269 64.85 -14.70 100.82
CA ALA A 269 63.64 -15.52 101.03
C ALA A 269 62.34 -14.71 100.87
N ASP A 270 62.31 -13.48 101.39
CA ASP A 270 61.11 -12.61 101.34
C ASP A 270 60.82 -12.12 99.91
N LEU A 271 61.87 -11.76 99.15
CA LEU A 271 61.75 -11.37 97.73
C LEU A 271 61.23 -12.51 96.84
N THR A 272 61.53 -13.76 97.19
CA THR A 272 61.11 -14.94 96.40
C THR A 272 59.63 -15.29 96.62
N ALA A 273 59.11 -15.04 97.83
CA ALA A 273 57.70 -15.27 98.16
C ALA A 273 56.77 -14.21 97.55
N GLU A 274 57.22 -12.96 97.51
CA GLU A 274 56.48 -11.84 96.91
C GLU A 274 56.39 -11.98 95.38
N ASN A 275 57.48 -12.40 94.72
CA ASN A 275 57.50 -12.65 93.28
C ASN A 275 56.54 -13.79 92.85
N LYS A 276 56.38 -14.84 93.69
CA LYS A 276 55.40 -15.92 93.44
C LYS A 276 53.94 -15.46 93.53
N LYS A 277 53.62 -14.47 94.38
CA LYS A 277 52.24 -13.93 94.50
C LYS A 277 51.81 -13.08 93.30
N LEU A 278 52.75 -12.48 92.58
CA LEU A 278 52.49 -11.55 91.47
C LEU A 278 52.31 -12.24 90.10
N ILE A 279 52.73 -13.51 89.96
CA ILE A 279 52.68 -14.24 88.67
C ILE A 279 51.26 -14.54 88.19
N THR A 280 50.37 -14.95 89.10
CA THR A 280 48.98 -15.32 88.76
C THR A 280 48.16 -14.12 88.25
N PRO A 281 48.12 -12.95 88.95
CA PRO A 281 47.40 -11.78 88.44
C PRO A 281 48.03 -11.22 87.15
N LEU A 282 49.36 -11.33 86.97
CA LEU A 282 50.01 -10.92 85.73
C LEU A 282 49.57 -11.78 84.53
N LYS A 283 49.45 -13.10 84.70
CA LYS A 283 48.96 -14.00 83.64
C LYS A 283 47.51 -13.69 83.27
N GLN A 284 46.66 -13.46 84.27
CA GLN A 284 45.24 -13.14 84.04
C GLN A 284 45.08 -11.82 83.29
N ALA A 285 45.82 -10.77 83.68
CA ALA A 285 45.84 -9.50 82.96
C ALA A 285 46.38 -9.65 81.51
N GLN A 286 47.34 -10.54 81.28
CA GLN A 286 47.84 -10.83 79.93
C GLN A 286 46.81 -11.55 79.05
N GLU A 287 46.01 -12.45 79.61
CA GLU A 287 44.90 -13.12 78.90
C GLU A 287 43.78 -12.15 78.57
N ASP A 288 43.38 -11.31 79.52
CA ASP A 288 42.37 -10.26 79.32
C ASP A 288 42.80 -9.28 78.22
N VAL A 289 44.07 -8.85 78.21
CA VAL A 289 44.61 -7.99 77.15
C VAL A 289 44.56 -8.66 75.77
N LYS A 290 44.78 -9.99 75.69
CA LYS A 290 44.64 -10.72 74.42
C LYS A 290 43.19 -10.78 73.96
N GLU A 291 42.26 -11.05 74.87
CA GLU A 291 40.83 -11.12 74.56
C GLU A 291 40.28 -9.75 74.13
N TYR A 292 40.61 -8.67 74.85
CA TYR A 292 40.20 -7.32 74.45
C TYR A 292 40.80 -6.89 73.11
N LYS A 293 42.05 -7.27 72.81
CA LYS A 293 42.63 -7.02 71.48
C LYS A 293 41.88 -7.77 70.37
N ARG A 294 41.44 -9.00 70.62
CA ARG A 294 40.63 -9.78 69.67
C ARG A 294 39.26 -9.14 69.45
N GLN A 295 38.58 -8.71 70.51
CA GLN A 295 37.30 -8.02 70.43
C GLN A 295 37.41 -6.69 69.68
N LEU A 296 38.47 -5.92 69.91
CA LEU A 296 38.73 -4.65 69.21
C LEU A 296 38.91 -4.88 67.71
N GLN A 297 39.68 -5.90 67.30
CA GLN A 297 39.85 -6.25 65.89
C GLN A 297 38.53 -6.66 65.22
N ASN A 298 37.67 -7.40 65.93
CA ASN A 298 36.34 -7.76 65.41
C ASN A 298 35.45 -6.52 65.27
N TYR A 299 35.46 -5.63 66.27
CA TYR A 299 34.71 -4.38 66.21
C TYR A 299 35.16 -3.47 65.04
N GLU A 300 36.46 -3.39 64.77
CA GLU A 300 36.98 -2.65 63.61
C GLU A 300 36.51 -3.24 62.27
N LYS A 301 36.49 -4.58 62.15
CA LYS A 301 35.95 -5.27 60.97
C LYS A 301 34.46 -5.01 60.80
N ASP A 302 33.68 -5.09 61.87
CA ASP A 302 32.24 -4.83 61.85
C ASP A 302 31.94 -3.38 61.46
N LYS A 303 32.76 -2.43 61.93
CA LYS A 303 32.65 -1.01 61.55
C LYS A 303 32.87 -0.80 60.05
N ILE A 304 33.86 -1.47 59.45
CA ILE A 304 34.13 -1.40 58.01
C ILE A 304 32.98 -2.06 57.22
N SER A 305 32.52 -3.22 57.66
CA SER A 305 31.37 -3.93 57.05
C SER A 305 30.09 -3.08 57.09
N LEU A 306 29.83 -2.42 58.22
CA LEU A 306 28.69 -1.51 58.36
C LEU A 306 28.81 -0.28 57.45
N ALA A 307 30.00 0.29 57.30
CA ALA A 307 30.22 1.41 56.38
C ALA A 307 29.96 0.98 54.92
N ASN A 308 30.46 -0.19 54.51
CA ASN A 308 30.26 -0.72 53.17
C ASN A 308 28.77 -1.01 52.89
N THR A 309 28.08 -1.68 53.80
CA THR A 309 26.65 -1.98 53.64
C THR A 309 25.79 -0.71 53.60
N LYS A 310 26.12 0.32 54.40
CA LYS A 310 25.47 1.64 54.31
C LYS A 310 25.71 2.32 52.96
N ALA A 311 26.93 2.26 52.43
CA ALA A 311 27.24 2.82 51.11
C ALA A 311 26.46 2.10 50.01
N THR A 312 26.41 0.76 50.04
CA THR A 312 25.63 -0.03 49.09
C THR A 312 24.13 0.26 49.21
N LEU A 313 23.61 0.39 50.42
CA LEU A 313 22.20 0.74 50.65
C LEU A 313 21.86 2.12 50.08
N ALA A 314 22.71 3.12 50.32
CA ALA A 314 22.52 4.47 49.78
C ALA A 314 22.50 4.46 48.24
N GLN A 315 23.41 3.69 47.61
CA GLN A 315 23.41 3.52 46.17
C GLN A 315 22.12 2.84 45.67
N LYS A 316 21.67 1.77 46.34
CA LYS A 316 20.44 1.05 45.96
C LYS A 316 19.18 1.90 46.12
N LEU A 317 19.13 2.75 47.14
CA LEU A 317 18.03 3.71 47.32
C LEU A 317 17.98 4.73 46.18
N LYS A 318 19.14 5.25 45.77
CA LYS A 318 19.23 6.16 44.62
C LYS A 318 18.80 5.48 43.32
N GLU A 319 19.29 4.27 43.05
CA GLU A 319 18.88 3.47 41.87
C GLU A 319 17.37 3.21 41.87
N LEU A 320 16.76 2.98 43.03
CA LEU A 320 15.32 2.76 43.16
C LEU A 320 14.52 4.04 42.90
N GLU A 321 15.00 5.19 43.36
CA GLU A 321 14.38 6.49 43.12
C GLU A 321 14.46 6.88 41.64
N ASP A 322 15.61 6.70 40.99
CA ASP A 322 15.79 6.90 39.55
C ASP A 322 14.85 5.98 38.74
N LEU A 323 14.69 4.72 39.16
CA LEU A 323 13.81 3.77 38.50
C LEU A 323 12.33 4.13 38.67
N ARG A 324 11.92 4.62 39.85
CA ARG A 324 10.56 5.13 40.09
C ARG A 324 10.24 6.32 39.19
N TRP A 325 11.17 7.28 39.08
CA TRP A 325 10.96 8.44 38.23
C TRP A 325 10.83 8.06 36.74
N SER A 326 11.66 7.11 36.29
CA SER A 326 11.54 6.56 34.94
C SER A 326 10.20 5.84 34.72
N HIS A 327 9.76 5.05 35.70
CA HIS A 327 8.48 4.35 35.64
C HIS A 327 7.30 5.32 35.52
N ASP A 328 7.21 6.33 36.40
CA ASP A 328 6.15 7.33 36.38
C ASP A 328 6.12 8.10 35.04
N ALA A 329 7.30 8.44 34.50
CA ALA A 329 7.41 9.08 33.20
C ALA A 329 6.95 8.18 32.05
N LEU A 330 7.24 6.87 32.11
CA LEU A 330 6.76 5.90 31.13
C LEU A 330 5.23 5.69 31.24
N GLU A 331 4.67 5.62 32.44
CA GLU A 331 3.23 5.48 32.65
C GLU A 331 2.47 6.67 32.05
N LEU A 332 2.92 7.90 32.32
CA LEU A 332 2.29 9.10 31.75
C LEU A 332 2.33 9.12 30.21
N ARG A 333 3.46 8.68 29.62
CA ARG A 333 3.59 8.55 28.16
C ARG A 333 2.66 7.47 27.62
N PHE A 334 2.55 6.34 28.31
CA PHE A 334 1.68 5.24 27.93
C PHE A 334 0.21 5.66 27.94
N GLU A 335 -0.25 6.34 28.99
CA GLU A 335 -1.61 6.86 29.06
C GLU A 335 -1.92 7.84 27.92
N THR A 336 -0.96 8.68 27.58
CA THR A 336 -1.10 9.65 26.47
C THR A 336 -1.22 8.93 25.13
N LEU A 337 -0.34 7.98 24.85
CA LEU A 337 -0.41 7.16 23.64
C LEU A 337 -1.71 6.35 23.55
N GLN A 338 -2.19 5.82 24.68
CA GLN A 338 -3.44 5.09 24.73
C GLN A 338 -4.63 6.01 24.41
N ARG A 339 -4.61 7.25 24.91
CA ARG A 339 -5.62 8.28 24.60
C ARG A 339 -5.61 8.64 23.12
N GLU A 340 -4.45 8.91 22.55
CA GLU A 340 -4.27 9.21 21.12
C GLU A 340 -4.76 8.05 20.23
N ARG A 341 -4.41 6.82 20.58
CA ARG A 341 -4.87 5.62 19.87
C ARG A 341 -6.39 5.50 19.90
N ASN A 342 -7.00 5.70 21.07
CA ASN A 342 -8.46 5.65 21.21
C ASN A 342 -9.14 6.75 20.41
N GLU A 343 -8.58 7.96 20.43
CA GLU A 343 -9.11 9.09 19.66
C GLU A 343 -9.01 8.83 18.15
N LEU A 344 -7.87 8.33 17.67
CA LEU A 344 -7.69 7.98 16.26
C LEU A 344 -8.67 6.91 15.81
N HIS A 345 -8.88 5.87 16.64
CA HIS A 345 -9.86 4.82 16.38
C HIS A 345 -11.28 5.39 16.28
N ASN A 346 -11.66 6.26 17.22
CA ASN A 346 -12.99 6.90 17.22
C ASN A 346 -13.18 7.80 15.98
N ARG A 347 -12.17 8.58 15.60
CA ARG A 347 -12.19 9.42 14.39
C ARG A 347 -12.33 8.57 13.13
N PHE A 348 -11.60 7.45 13.06
CA PHE A 348 -11.68 6.51 11.94
C PHE A 348 -13.09 5.91 11.80
N VAL A 349 -13.66 5.39 12.89
CA VAL A 349 -15.02 4.83 12.91
C VAL A 349 -16.04 5.90 12.49
N LYS A 350 -15.93 7.11 13.02
CA LYS A 350 -16.82 8.23 12.66
C LYS A 350 -16.72 8.58 11.18
N ALA A 351 -15.51 8.68 10.63
CA ALA A 351 -15.29 8.98 9.22
C ALA A 351 -15.89 7.89 8.29
N ILE A 352 -15.74 6.62 8.65
CA ILE A 352 -16.36 5.51 7.91
C ILE A 352 -17.89 5.64 7.91
N LEU A 353 -18.48 5.86 9.08
CA LEU A 353 -19.94 6.00 9.20
C LEU A 353 -20.46 7.20 8.41
N GLU A 354 -19.75 8.33 8.43
CA GLU A 354 -20.10 9.51 7.64
C GLU A 354 -20.04 9.24 6.13
N VAL A 355 -19.00 8.55 5.64
CA VAL A 355 -18.89 8.18 4.22
C VAL A 355 -19.99 7.19 3.81
N GLN A 356 -20.27 6.19 4.65
CA GLN A 356 -21.36 5.23 4.43
C GLN A 356 -22.71 5.94 4.40
N GLN A 357 -22.97 6.86 5.33
CA GLN A 357 -24.22 7.63 5.38
C GLN A 357 -24.37 8.51 4.12
N LYS A 358 -23.34 9.27 3.75
CA LYS A 358 -23.38 10.12 2.54
C LYS A 358 -23.61 9.30 1.27
N THR A 359 -22.91 8.17 1.14
CA THR A 359 -23.07 7.27 -0.02
C THR A 359 -24.45 6.62 -0.02
N GLY A 360 -24.95 6.19 1.14
CA GLY A 360 -26.29 5.63 1.30
C GLY A 360 -27.40 6.60 0.91
N VAL A 361 -27.31 7.88 1.34
CA VAL A 361 -28.26 8.93 0.94
C VAL A 361 -28.21 9.18 -0.56
N LYS A 362 -27.00 9.26 -1.16
CA LYS A 362 -26.85 9.43 -2.60
C LYS A 362 -27.45 8.26 -3.39
N ASN A 363 -27.21 7.03 -2.94
CA ASN A 363 -27.78 5.83 -3.55
C ASN A 363 -29.31 5.81 -3.46
N MET A 364 -29.88 6.15 -2.30
CA MET A 364 -31.33 6.26 -2.13
C MET A 364 -31.94 7.30 -3.07
N LEU A 365 -31.28 8.46 -3.22
CA LEU A 365 -31.74 9.51 -4.12
C LEU A 365 -31.72 9.06 -5.59
N LEU A 366 -30.63 8.41 -6.02
CA LEU A 366 -30.51 7.85 -7.36
C LEU A 366 -31.56 6.76 -7.61
N GLN A 367 -31.80 5.88 -6.64
CA GLN A 367 -32.82 4.84 -6.73
C GLN A 367 -34.22 5.43 -6.87
N LYS A 368 -34.56 6.46 -6.07
CA LYS A 368 -35.83 7.19 -6.21
C LYS A 368 -35.95 7.85 -7.58
N ARG A 369 -34.87 8.48 -8.08
CA ARG A 369 -34.88 9.11 -9.41
C ARG A 369 -35.09 8.09 -10.53
N ILE A 370 -34.42 6.93 -10.46
CA ILE A 370 -34.63 5.82 -11.40
C ILE A 370 -36.07 5.33 -11.33
N GLN A 371 -36.61 5.13 -10.13
CA GLN A 371 -38.00 4.71 -9.94
C GLN A 371 -38.99 5.70 -10.55
N THR A 372 -38.85 7.00 -10.29
CA THR A 372 -39.73 8.03 -10.86
C THR A 372 -39.59 8.10 -12.39
N LEU A 373 -38.38 8.04 -12.93
CA LEU A 373 -38.18 8.00 -14.38
C LEU A 373 -38.76 6.73 -15.02
N GLY A 374 -38.66 5.59 -14.34
CA GLY A 374 -39.29 4.33 -14.74
C GLY A 374 -40.82 4.44 -14.79
N GLN A 375 -41.45 4.95 -13.74
CA GLN A 375 -42.90 5.20 -13.72
C GLN A 375 -43.35 6.13 -14.84
N VAL A 376 -42.59 7.19 -15.12
CA VAL A 376 -42.88 8.10 -16.23
C VAL A 376 -42.74 7.40 -17.58
N ALA A 377 -41.74 6.53 -17.75
CA ALA A 377 -41.57 5.74 -18.96
C ALA A 377 -42.72 4.74 -19.16
N GLU A 378 -43.07 3.97 -18.13
CA GLU A 378 -44.21 3.03 -18.15
C GLU A 378 -45.52 3.74 -18.50
N HIS A 379 -45.81 4.89 -17.88
CA HIS A 379 -47.00 5.67 -18.19
C HIS A 379 -47.00 6.18 -19.64
N ARG A 380 -45.84 6.60 -20.16
CA ARG A 380 -45.71 7.00 -21.58
C ARG A 380 -45.90 5.81 -22.52
N GLU A 381 -45.38 4.63 -22.20
CA GLU A 381 -45.56 3.41 -22.98
C GLU A 381 -47.04 2.99 -23.02
N ILE A 382 -47.76 3.07 -21.90
CA ILE A 382 -49.20 2.81 -21.84
C ILE A 382 -49.96 3.75 -22.79
N ILE A 383 -49.71 5.06 -22.70
CA ILE A 383 -50.34 6.06 -23.59
C ILE A 383 -50.03 5.75 -25.06
N ILE A 384 -48.77 5.44 -25.38
CA ILE A 384 -48.36 5.08 -26.75
C ILE A 384 -49.11 3.82 -27.20
N GLY A 385 -49.26 2.81 -26.33
CA GLY A 385 -50.01 1.59 -26.58
C GLY A 385 -51.49 1.84 -26.88
N GLU A 386 -52.16 2.67 -26.07
CA GLU A 386 -53.56 3.07 -26.25
C GLU A 386 -53.79 3.86 -27.55
N LEU A 387 -52.89 4.80 -27.85
CA LEU A 387 -52.93 5.57 -29.10
C LEU A 387 -52.70 4.67 -30.34
N ASN A 388 -51.79 3.72 -30.25
CA ASN A 388 -51.56 2.75 -31.33
C ASN A 388 -52.77 1.81 -31.54
N ALA A 389 -53.47 1.43 -30.46
CA ALA A 389 -54.66 0.59 -30.54
C ALA A 389 -55.88 1.32 -31.16
N THR A 390 -55.92 2.65 -31.07
CA THR A 390 -57.01 3.49 -31.64
C THR A 390 -56.76 3.91 -33.09
N LEU A 391 -55.53 3.84 -33.59
CA LEU A 391 -55.21 4.09 -35.00
C LEU A 391 -55.44 2.84 -35.88
N LYS A 392 -56.14 3.00 -37.02
CA LYS A 392 -56.38 1.92 -38.00
C LYS A 392 -55.14 1.53 -38.82
N GLU A 393 -54.18 2.44 -38.99
CA GLU A 393 -52.88 2.20 -39.63
C GLU A 393 -51.78 2.91 -38.81
N PRO A 394 -50.76 2.21 -38.31
CA PRO A 394 -49.70 2.83 -37.51
C PRO A 394 -48.73 3.64 -38.41
N PRO A 395 -48.32 4.86 -38.01
CA PRO A 395 -47.38 5.70 -38.76
C PRO A 395 -45.92 5.24 -38.59
N ALA A 396 -45.65 3.93 -38.70
CA ALA A 396 -44.37 3.32 -38.38
C ALA A 396 -43.19 3.90 -39.18
N ARG A 397 -43.40 4.28 -40.45
CA ARG A 397 -42.37 4.89 -41.32
C ARG A 397 -42.00 6.33 -40.95
N SER A 398 -42.91 7.08 -40.33
CA SER A 398 -42.66 8.46 -39.89
C SER A 398 -41.90 8.46 -38.56
N ASN A 399 -42.23 7.52 -37.66
CA ASN A 399 -41.57 7.36 -36.37
C ASN A 399 -40.11 6.90 -36.52
N SER A 400 -39.81 5.96 -37.42
CA SER A 400 -38.43 5.49 -37.64
C SER A 400 -37.50 6.59 -38.17
N LYS A 401 -38.00 7.46 -39.06
CA LYS A 401 -37.23 8.63 -39.54
C LYS A 401 -36.98 9.65 -38.43
N LEU A 402 -37.97 9.87 -37.54
CA LEU A 402 -37.80 10.75 -36.39
C LEU A 402 -36.83 10.18 -35.37
N GLU A 403 -36.87 8.88 -35.09
CA GLU A 403 -35.89 8.19 -34.24
C GLU A 403 -34.46 8.28 -34.82
N GLU A 404 -34.31 8.12 -36.13
CA GLU A 404 -33.01 8.28 -36.79
C GLU A 404 -32.49 9.73 -36.66
N ILE A 405 -33.36 10.73 -36.79
CA ILE A 405 -33.00 12.15 -36.58
C ILE A 405 -32.62 12.40 -35.11
N VAL A 406 -33.37 11.86 -34.15
CA VAL A 406 -33.07 12.00 -32.72
C VAL A 406 -31.75 11.32 -32.37
N SER A 407 -31.51 10.13 -32.89
CA SER A 407 -30.24 9.40 -32.72
C SER A 407 -29.06 10.19 -33.29
N LYS A 408 -29.18 10.72 -34.51
CA LYS A 408 -28.16 11.61 -35.12
C LYS A 408 -27.91 12.85 -34.28
N LYS A 409 -28.96 13.50 -33.76
CA LYS A 409 -28.81 14.66 -32.88
C LYS A 409 -28.11 14.31 -31.57
N ASN A 410 -28.45 13.17 -30.95
CA ASN A 410 -27.80 12.70 -29.73
C ASN A 410 -26.32 12.35 -29.96
N ALA A 411 -25.99 11.75 -31.11
CA ALA A 411 -24.60 11.50 -31.51
C ALA A 411 -23.82 12.82 -31.63
N VAL A 412 -24.38 13.81 -32.34
CA VAL A 412 -23.76 15.15 -32.45
C VAL A 412 -23.60 15.82 -31.09
N ILE A 413 -24.58 15.69 -30.18
CA ILE A 413 -24.46 16.22 -28.82
C ILE A 413 -23.31 15.54 -28.06
N SER A 414 -23.21 14.21 -28.15
CA SER A 414 -22.12 13.46 -27.53
C SER A 414 -20.75 13.85 -28.10
N ASP A 415 -20.65 14.00 -29.42
CA ASP A 415 -19.42 14.42 -30.10
C ASP A 415 -19.01 15.84 -29.67
N LEU A 416 -19.96 16.78 -29.62
CA LEU A 416 -19.70 18.15 -29.16
C LEU A 416 -19.31 18.21 -27.69
N GLN A 417 -19.90 17.38 -26.82
CA GLN A 417 -19.51 17.27 -25.42
C GLN A 417 -18.09 16.72 -25.27
N TYR A 418 -17.74 15.72 -26.08
CA TYR A 418 -16.38 15.17 -26.13
C TYR A 418 -15.37 16.21 -26.64
N GLU A 419 -15.71 16.93 -27.71
CA GLU A 419 -14.89 18.00 -28.28
C GLU A 419 -14.66 19.12 -27.27
N LEU A 420 -15.71 19.55 -26.56
CA LEU A 420 -15.60 20.54 -25.49
C LEU A 420 -14.65 20.04 -24.39
N ALA A 421 -14.80 18.79 -23.94
CA ALA A 421 -13.92 18.21 -22.94
C ALA A 421 -12.45 18.11 -23.42
N ARG A 422 -12.25 17.79 -24.69
CA ARG A 422 -10.93 17.73 -25.32
C ARG A 422 -10.28 19.11 -25.38
N VAL A 423 -11.02 20.16 -25.75
CA VAL A 423 -10.52 21.53 -25.81
C VAL A 423 -10.24 22.08 -24.42
N CYS A 424 -11.13 21.85 -23.43
CA CYS A 424 -10.87 22.24 -22.04
C CYS A 424 -9.60 21.57 -21.50
N LYS A 425 -9.38 20.28 -21.80
CA LYS A 425 -8.13 19.61 -21.43
C LYS A 425 -6.92 20.24 -22.12
N ALA A 426 -6.97 20.45 -23.44
CA ALA A 426 -5.86 21.05 -24.17
C ALA A 426 -5.52 22.46 -23.66
N HIS A 427 -6.53 23.24 -23.26
CA HIS A 427 -6.37 24.52 -22.59
C HIS A 427 -5.67 24.38 -21.24
N ASP A 428 -6.09 23.44 -20.40
CA ASP A 428 -5.50 23.23 -19.07
C ASP A 428 -4.07 22.70 -19.15
N ASP A 429 -3.79 21.78 -20.08
CA ASP A 429 -2.43 21.29 -20.38
C ASP A 429 -1.53 22.46 -20.86
N LEU A 430 -2.07 23.35 -21.70
CA LEU A 430 -1.36 24.56 -22.16
C LEU A 430 -1.06 25.52 -20.99
N LEU A 431 -2.01 25.72 -20.08
CA LEU A 431 -1.78 26.54 -18.88
C LEU A 431 -0.67 25.95 -18.01
N GLU A 432 -0.65 24.63 -17.80
CA GLU A 432 0.42 23.96 -17.04
C GLU A 432 1.78 24.13 -17.72
N THR A 433 1.87 23.92 -19.04
CA THR A 433 3.13 24.14 -19.77
C THR A 433 3.63 25.58 -19.72
N PHE A 434 2.73 26.58 -19.81
CA PHE A 434 3.12 27.98 -19.64
C PHE A 434 3.56 28.29 -18.22
N GLU A 435 2.86 27.78 -17.22
CA GLU A 435 3.26 27.90 -15.81
C GLU A 435 4.64 27.30 -15.57
N GLU A 436 4.93 26.12 -16.11
CA GLU A 436 6.26 25.50 -16.04
C GLU A 436 7.33 26.33 -16.73
N LYS A 437 7.04 26.91 -17.90
CA LYS A 437 7.98 27.79 -18.60
C LYS A 437 8.24 29.08 -17.86
N LEU A 438 7.22 29.71 -17.27
CA LEU A 438 7.40 30.91 -16.45
C LEU A 438 8.30 30.63 -15.23
N VAL A 439 8.10 29.48 -14.57
CA VAL A 439 8.97 29.04 -13.48
C VAL A 439 10.40 28.80 -13.96
N GLN A 440 10.61 28.21 -15.15
CA GLN A 440 11.95 28.05 -15.75
C GLN A 440 12.66 29.39 -15.99
N PHE A 441 11.93 30.45 -16.34
CA PHE A 441 12.48 31.80 -16.52
C PHE A 441 12.56 32.60 -15.21
N GLY A 442 12.27 31.97 -14.07
CA GLY A 442 12.38 32.60 -12.74
C GLY A 442 11.22 33.51 -12.37
N ILE A 443 10.07 33.39 -13.05
CA ILE A 443 8.84 34.14 -12.76
C ILE A 443 7.90 33.22 -11.93
N PRO A 444 7.74 33.46 -10.62
CA PRO A 444 6.84 32.69 -9.77
C PRO A 444 5.37 32.88 -10.17
N LYS A 445 4.54 31.84 -9.98
CA LYS A 445 3.10 31.87 -10.30
C LYS A 445 2.34 33.01 -9.60
N GLN A 446 2.85 33.45 -8.45
CA GLN A 446 2.29 34.54 -7.64
C GLN A 446 2.43 35.92 -8.31
N GLU A 447 3.37 36.08 -9.26
CA GLU A 447 3.63 37.34 -9.96
C GLU A 447 2.73 37.57 -11.18
N LEU A 448 1.92 36.57 -11.57
CA LEU A 448 0.99 36.68 -12.71
C LEU A 448 -0.16 37.67 -12.48
N GLY A 449 -0.53 37.96 -11.24
CA GLY A 449 -1.58 38.94 -10.90
C GLY A 449 -3.03 38.53 -11.25
N PHE A 450 -3.23 37.37 -11.86
CA PHE A 450 -4.55 36.78 -12.13
C PHE A 450 -4.50 35.25 -12.02
N THR A 451 -5.66 34.63 -11.79
CA THR A 451 -5.81 33.17 -11.77
C THR A 451 -6.48 32.73 -13.07
N PRO A 452 -5.83 31.88 -13.91
CA PRO A 452 -6.43 31.37 -15.13
C PRO A 452 -7.74 30.62 -14.84
N LEU A 453 -8.78 30.91 -15.62
CA LEU A 453 -10.07 30.25 -15.49
C LEU A 453 -9.99 28.82 -16.06
N ARG A 454 -10.34 27.80 -15.26
CA ARG A 454 -10.47 26.42 -15.72
C ARG A 454 -11.95 26.02 -15.75
N ILE A 455 -12.39 25.42 -16.84
CA ILE A 455 -13.79 25.02 -17.06
C ILE A 455 -13.90 23.51 -16.85
N ILE A 456 -14.86 23.06 -16.05
CA ILE A 456 -15.19 21.64 -15.87
C ILE A 456 -16.42 21.32 -16.72
N PRO A 457 -16.29 20.54 -17.81
CA PRO A 457 -17.42 20.09 -18.61
C PRO A 457 -18.47 19.33 -17.78
N GLU A 458 -19.75 19.48 -18.14
CA GLU A 458 -20.84 18.75 -17.48
C GLU A 458 -20.61 17.23 -17.56
N GLY A 459 -20.80 16.53 -16.43
CA GLY A 459 -20.60 15.08 -16.33
C GLY A 459 -19.19 14.64 -15.93
N GLN A 460 -18.20 15.55 -15.87
CA GLN A 460 -16.89 15.25 -15.28
C GLN A 460 -16.85 15.51 -13.77
N GLY A 461 -16.23 14.59 -13.03
CA GLY A 461 -16.07 14.70 -11.57
C GLY A 461 -14.95 15.65 -11.12
N GLY A 462 -14.21 16.24 -12.06
CA GLY A 462 -13.06 17.13 -11.82
C GLY A 462 -12.32 17.44 -13.12
N LEU A 463 -11.21 18.19 -13.03
CA LEU A 463 -10.35 18.50 -14.17
C LEU A 463 -9.86 17.21 -14.85
N ALA A 464 -9.80 17.22 -16.18
CA ALA A 464 -9.33 16.09 -16.96
C ALA A 464 -7.87 15.76 -16.62
N ARG A 465 -7.58 14.48 -16.31
CA ARG A 465 -6.22 13.99 -16.04
C ARG A 465 -5.88 12.85 -17.01
N GLY A 466 -4.84 13.02 -17.81
CA GLY A 466 -4.34 12.05 -18.78
C GLY A 466 -3.12 12.61 -19.53
N PRO A 467 -2.38 11.79 -20.30
CA PRO A 467 -1.12 12.21 -20.93
C PRO A 467 -1.31 13.48 -21.78
N ALA A 468 -0.39 14.43 -21.60
CA ALA A 468 -0.38 15.70 -22.31
C ALA A 468 -0.08 15.44 -23.79
N GLY A 469 -1.04 15.74 -24.64
CA GLY A 469 -0.92 15.61 -26.09
C GLY A 469 -1.26 16.94 -26.72
N LEU A 470 -0.27 17.84 -26.81
CA LEU A 470 -0.34 18.96 -27.74
C LEU A 470 -0.42 18.36 -29.14
N VAL A 471 -1.62 18.23 -29.68
CA VAL A 471 -1.82 17.92 -31.10
C VAL A 471 -1.46 19.16 -31.90
N THR A 472 -0.16 19.45 -32.04
CA THR A 472 0.30 20.37 -33.06
C THR A 472 0.35 19.58 -34.36
N GLN A 473 -0.67 19.74 -35.21
CA GLN A 473 -0.49 19.48 -36.64
C GLN A 473 0.49 20.53 -37.16
N ASN A 474 1.78 20.27 -37.03
CA ASN A 474 2.79 21.01 -37.78
C ASN A 474 2.67 20.55 -39.23
N ARG A 475 2.20 21.48 -40.06
CA ARG A 475 2.09 21.33 -41.51
C ARG A 475 3.42 21.63 -42.18
#